data_AF-A0A7T1HTZ7-F1
#
_entry.id   AF-A0A7T1HTZ7-F1
#
_cell.length_a   1.000
_cell.length_b   1.000
_cell.length_c   1.000
_cell.angle_alpha   90.00
_cell.angle_beta   90.00
_cell.angle_gamma   90.00
#
_symmetry.space_group_name_H-M   'P 1'
#
loop_
_entity.id
_entity.type
_entity.pdbx_description
1 polymer ?
#
loop_
_entity_poly.entity_id
_entity_poly.type
_entity_poly.pdbx_seq_one_letter_code
_entity_poly.pdbx_strand_id
1 'polypeptide(L)'
;MATRAVYTFARFPDAPVRHLTLHHDGYPTGAAWRFAAALRQGGNASTFLAAFVSSQPGAAPLAGADQAADADYRYLLTLVGRHVPRLQVECWRRLPGATSWQRRCGPMLLATFIQRFLPGDPLPMGSQPLPAACIMRTET
;
A
#
# COMPACT_ATOMS: atom_id res chain seq x y z
N MET A 1 8.01 20.10 1.07
CA MET A 1 8.85 19.15 1.84
C MET A 1 8.72 17.78 1.20
N ALA A 2 9.84 17.10 0.96
CA ALA A 2 9.85 15.73 0.45
C ALA A 2 9.44 14.78 1.59
N THR A 3 8.25 14.19 1.46
CA THR A 3 7.70 13.28 2.47
C THR A 3 8.22 11.89 2.23
N ARG A 4 8.99 11.36 3.19
CA ARG A 4 9.60 10.03 3.08
C ARG A 4 8.64 8.96 3.58
N ALA A 5 8.63 7.82 2.91
CA ALA A 5 7.82 6.68 3.30
C ALA A 5 8.62 5.38 3.28
N VAL A 6 8.32 4.52 4.24
CA VAL A 6 8.77 3.13 4.25
C VAL A 6 7.64 2.22 3.80
N TYR A 7 7.98 1.30 2.90
CA TYR A 7 7.10 0.24 2.42
C TYR A 7 7.67 -1.09 2.89
N THR A 8 6.89 -1.83 3.67
CA THR A 8 7.22 -3.18 4.12
C THR A 8 6.34 -4.16 3.37
N PHE A 9 6.94 -5.19 2.79
CA PHE A 9 6.25 -6.27 2.09
C PHE A 9 6.49 -7.56 2.85
N ALA A 10 5.42 -8.23 3.24
CA ALA A 10 5.49 -9.46 4.02
C ALA A 10 4.52 -10.52 3.48
N ARG A 11 4.82 -11.79 3.78
CA ARG A 11 4.01 -12.96 3.41
C ARG A 11 3.81 -13.15 1.90
N PHE A 12 4.69 -12.58 1.07
CA PHE A 12 4.76 -12.95 -0.34
C PHE A 12 5.42 -14.33 -0.46
N PRO A 13 4.92 -15.22 -1.34
CA PRO A 13 5.55 -16.51 -1.60
C PRO A 13 6.99 -16.30 -2.07
N ASP A 14 7.90 -17.14 -1.60
CA ASP A 14 9.30 -17.19 -2.04
C ASP A 14 10.11 -15.90 -1.85
N ALA A 15 9.59 -14.93 -1.09
CA ALA A 15 10.26 -13.67 -0.81
C ALA A 15 10.37 -13.44 0.70
N PRO A 16 11.58 -13.15 1.22
CA PRO A 16 11.72 -12.70 2.61
C PRO A 16 11.00 -11.36 2.80
N VAL A 17 10.75 -11.00 4.06
CA VAL A 17 10.23 -9.66 4.39
C VAL A 17 11.19 -8.62 3.80
N ARG A 18 10.62 -7.65 3.09
CA ARG A 18 11.38 -6.62 2.40
C ARG A 18 10.94 -5.24 2.85
N HIS A 19 11.90 -4.39 3.18
CA HIS A 19 11.68 -3.00 3.54
C HIS A 19 12.31 -2.10 2.46
N LEU A 20 11.55 -1.12 1.98
CA LEU A 20 12.00 -0.13 1.00
C LEU A 20 11.71 1.27 1.53
N THR A 21 12.61 2.21 1.29
CA THR A 21 12.38 3.64 1.52
C THR A 21 12.26 4.39 0.19
N LEU A 22 11.33 5.34 0.13
CA LEU A 22 11.22 6.30 -0.96
C LEU A 22 11.23 7.71 -0.37
N HIS A 23 11.98 8.58 -1.02
CA HIS A 23 12.23 9.94 -0.52
C HIS A 23 11.14 10.95 -0.89
N HIS A 24 10.21 10.59 -1.78
CA HIS A 24 9.19 11.50 -2.32
C HIS A 24 7.79 10.86 -2.34
N ASP A 25 6.77 11.71 -2.17
CA ASP A 25 5.35 11.35 -2.24
C ASP A 25 4.93 10.24 -1.27
N GLY A 26 5.49 10.25 -0.06
CA GLY A 26 5.13 9.32 1.00
C GLY A 26 3.69 9.47 1.52
N TYR A 27 2.98 10.52 1.12
CA TYR A 27 1.56 10.70 1.47
C TYR A 27 0.69 9.56 0.92
N PRO A 28 -0.47 9.29 1.55
CA PRO A 28 -1.36 8.19 1.17
C PRO A 28 -1.81 8.21 -0.30
N THR A 29 -2.01 9.39 -0.90
CA THR A 29 -2.32 9.53 -2.33
C THR A 29 -1.15 9.11 -3.23
N GLY A 30 0.08 9.52 -2.89
CA GLY A 30 1.27 9.09 -3.62
C GLY A 30 1.51 7.59 -3.49
N ALA A 31 1.35 7.04 -2.28
CA ALA A 31 1.39 5.59 -2.07
C ALA A 31 0.32 4.85 -2.88
N ALA A 32 -0.93 5.33 -2.89
CA ALA A 32 -2.01 4.75 -3.67
C ALA A 32 -1.70 4.72 -5.17
N TRP A 33 -1.15 5.81 -5.72
CA TRP A 33 -0.72 5.86 -7.12
C TRP A 33 0.36 4.81 -7.42
N ARG A 34 1.38 4.67 -6.57
CA ARG A 34 2.44 3.65 -6.73
C ARG A 34 1.87 2.22 -6.67
N PHE A 35 0.92 1.97 -5.78
CA PHE A 35 0.25 0.68 -5.67
C PHE A 35 -0.61 0.37 -6.90
N ALA A 36 -1.36 1.35 -7.41
CA ALA A 36 -2.13 1.20 -8.64
C ALA A 36 -1.22 0.90 -9.85
N ALA A 37 -0.11 1.63 -9.98
CA ALA A 37 0.89 1.39 -11.03
C ALA A 37 1.46 -0.03 -10.96
N ALA A 38 1.85 -0.49 -9.77
CA ALA A 38 2.36 -1.85 -9.57
C ALA A 38 1.31 -2.94 -9.88
N LEU A 39 0.04 -2.72 -9.53
CA LEU A 39 -1.04 -3.64 -9.88
C LEU A 39 -1.25 -3.74 -11.39
N ARG A 40 -1.23 -2.61 -12.10
CA ARG A 40 -1.36 -2.59 -13.56
C ARG A 40 -0.22 -3.32 -14.26
N GLN A 41 1.00 -3.17 -13.75
CA GLN A 41 2.18 -3.81 -14.33
C GLN A 41 2.26 -5.30 -13.99
N GLY A 42 1.92 -5.70 -12.76
CA GLY A 42 2.02 -7.10 -12.31
C GLY A 42 0.82 -7.96 -12.72
N GLY A 43 -0.36 -7.37 -12.91
CA GLY A 43 -1.59 -8.06 -13.29
C GLY A 43 -2.26 -8.87 -12.17
N ASN A 44 -1.55 -9.29 -11.11
CA ASN A 44 -2.13 -10.00 -9.97
C ASN A 44 -1.40 -9.72 -8.65
N ALA A 45 -1.97 -10.23 -7.55
CA ALA A 45 -1.49 -9.97 -6.20
C ALA A 45 -0.13 -10.60 -5.90
N SER A 46 0.19 -11.77 -6.48
CA SER A 46 1.44 -12.49 -6.23
C SER A 46 2.64 -11.85 -6.91
N THR A 47 2.45 -11.26 -8.09
CA THR A 47 3.50 -10.55 -8.86
C THR A 47 3.73 -9.11 -8.40
N PHE A 48 2.86 -8.60 -7.53
CA PHE A 48 2.84 -7.20 -7.13
C PHE A 48 4.17 -6.71 -6.52
N LEU A 49 4.85 -7.50 -5.70
CA LEU A 49 6.13 -7.08 -5.11
C LEU A 49 7.19 -6.82 -6.18
N ALA A 50 7.34 -7.72 -7.15
CA ALA A 50 8.28 -7.56 -8.26
C ALA A 50 7.92 -6.35 -9.14
N ALA A 51 6.64 -6.15 -9.41
CA ALA A 51 6.13 -4.99 -10.15
C ALA A 51 6.36 -3.67 -9.39
N PHE A 52 6.14 -3.66 -8.06
CA PHE A 52 6.43 -2.50 -7.24
C PHE A 52 7.92 -2.17 -7.28
N VAL A 53 8.81 -3.13 -7.02
CA VAL A 53 10.26 -2.87 -7.04
C VAL A 53 10.72 -2.34 -8.39
N SER A 54 10.28 -2.94 -9.49
CA SER A 54 10.70 -2.53 -10.84
C SER A 54 10.14 -1.17 -11.28
N SER A 55 8.96 -0.77 -10.80
CA SER A 55 8.38 0.55 -11.07
C SER A 55 8.99 1.69 -10.24
N GLN A 56 9.81 1.38 -9.22
CA GLN A 56 10.34 2.36 -8.28
C GLN A 56 11.88 2.41 -8.31
N PRO A 57 12.51 3.00 -9.34
CA PRO A 57 13.98 3.04 -9.48
C PRO A 57 14.68 3.81 -8.34
N GLY A 58 13.97 4.71 -7.65
CA GLY A 58 14.49 5.44 -6.49
C GLY A 58 14.25 4.76 -5.14
N ALA A 59 13.71 3.53 -5.11
CA ALA A 59 13.47 2.80 -3.87
C ALA A 59 14.77 2.20 -3.33
N ALA A 60 15.20 2.63 -2.15
CA ALA A 60 16.38 2.07 -1.49
C ALA A 60 15.98 0.95 -0.51
N PRO A 61 16.67 -0.20 -0.49
CA PRO A 61 16.40 -1.26 0.47
C PRO A 61 16.81 -0.86 1.89
N LEU A 62 16.07 -1.35 2.88
CA LEU A 62 16.39 -1.24 4.30
C LEU A 62 16.48 -2.64 4.93
N ALA A 63 17.32 -2.80 5.95
CA ALA A 63 17.37 -4.01 6.77
C ALA A 63 16.16 -4.09 7.73
N GLY A 64 15.58 -2.95 8.10
CA GLY A 64 14.42 -2.87 8.98
C GLY A 64 13.60 -1.60 8.75
N ALA A 65 12.30 -1.65 9.07
CA ALA A 65 11.41 -0.50 8.88
C ALA A 65 11.74 0.70 9.79
N ASP A 66 12.48 0.46 10.87
CA ASP A 66 12.97 1.43 11.85
C ASP A 66 14.18 2.24 11.36
N GLN A 67 14.93 1.74 10.37
CA GLN A 67 16.13 2.42 9.87
C GLN A 67 15.87 3.76 9.18
N ALA A 68 14.67 3.97 8.62
CA ALA A 68 14.27 5.29 8.12
C ALA A 68 13.71 6.13 9.28
N ALA A 69 14.62 6.61 10.12
CA ALA A 69 14.31 7.41 11.30
C ALA A 69 13.66 8.77 10.99
N ASP A 70 13.62 9.18 9.72
CA ASP A 70 13.03 10.40 9.21
C ASP A 70 11.82 10.17 8.30
N ALA A 71 11.30 8.93 8.25
CA ALA A 71 10.07 8.64 7.53
C ALA A 71 8.85 9.27 8.23
N ASP A 72 7.98 9.89 7.45
CA ASP A 72 6.72 10.44 7.92
C ASP A 72 5.60 9.41 7.83
N TYR A 73 5.73 8.44 6.91
CA TYR A 73 4.74 7.41 6.66
C TYR A 73 5.33 6.01 6.63
N ARG A 74 4.52 5.04 7.04
CA ARG A 74 4.80 3.60 6.91
C ARG A 74 3.62 2.90 6.28
N TYR A 75 3.91 1.99 5.37
CA TYR A 75 2.95 1.11 4.74
C TYR A 75 3.42 -0.33 4.92
N LEU A 76 2.56 -1.19 5.46
CA LEU A 76 2.78 -2.63 5.49
C LEU A 76 1.82 -3.26 4.49
N LEU A 77 2.37 -3.98 3.51
CA LEU A 77 1.65 -4.71 2.49
C LEU A 77 1.82 -6.20 2.75
N THR A 78 0.70 -6.90 2.88
CA THR A 78 0.66 -8.34 3.12
C THR A 78 -0.13 -9.03 2.04
N LEU A 79 0.40 -10.15 1.55
CA LEU A 79 -0.39 -11.07 0.74
C LEU A 79 -1.21 -11.98 1.67
N VAL A 80 -2.51 -12.06 1.43
CA VAL A 80 -3.46 -12.86 2.21
C VAL A 80 -4.33 -13.71 1.30
N GLY A 81 -4.89 -14.79 1.85
CA GLY A 81 -5.74 -15.73 1.10
C GLY A 81 -4.94 -16.81 0.39
N ARG A 82 -5.30 -18.08 0.61
CA ARG A 82 -4.57 -19.25 0.11
C ARG A 82 -4.88 -19.61 -1.34
N HIS A 83 -6.15 -19.48 -1.75
CA HIS A 83 -6.63 -19.87 -3.07
C HIS A 83 -6.86 -18.69 -4.01
N VAL A 84 -7.30 -17.55 -3.46
CA VAL A 84 -7.47 -16.29 -4.19
C VAL A 84 -6.63 -15.24 -3.46
N PRO A 85 -5.35 -15.07 -3.85
CA PRO A 85 -4.44 -14.15 -3.16
C PRO A 85 -4.93 -12.72 -3.34
N ARG A 86 -4.92 -11.96 -2.25
CA ARG A 86 -5.30 -10.54 -2.18
C ARG A 86 -4.27 -9.77 -1.38
N LEU A 87 -4.15 -8.48 -1.68
CA LEU A 87 -3.25 -7.60 -0.94
C LEU A 87 -4.03 -6.85 0.14
N GLN A 88 -3.49 -6.84 1.35
CA GLN A 88 -3.90 -5.96 2.43
C GLN A 88 -2.83 -4.90 2.67
N VAL A 89 -3.27 -3.73 3.10
CA VAL A 89 -2.41 -2.63 3.51
C VAL A 89 -2.80 -2.12 4.89
N GLU A 90 -1.78 -1.88 5.70
CA GLU A 90 -1.85 -1.07 6.93
C GLU A 90 -0.99 0.16 6.75
N CYS A 91 -1.41 1.29 7.33
CA CYS A 91 -0.66 2.52 7.23
C CYS A 91 -0.57 3.28 8.55
N TRP A 92 0.60 3.85 8.79
CA TRP A 92 0.89 4.70 9.93
C TRP A 92 1.48 6.02 9.44
N ARG A 93 1.27 7.05 10.24
CA ARG A 93 1.91 8.35 10.10
C ARG A 93 2.68 8.67 11.38
N ARG A 94 3.74 9.44 11.26
CA ARG A 94 4.41 10.10 12.37
C ARG A 94 4.31 11.60 12.17
N LEU A 95 3.85 12.32 13.20
CA LEU A 95 3.77 13.77 13.13
C LEU A 95 5.18 14.37 13.30
N PRO A 96 5.48 15.52 12.70
CA PRO A 96 6.72 16.23 12.95
C PRO A 96 6.94 16.45 14.46
N GLY A 97 8.11 16.07 14.97
CA GLY A 97 8.45 16.16 16.40
C GLY A 97 7.86 15.04 17.27
N ALA A 98 7.01 14.17 16.74
CA ALA A 98 6.50 13.01 17.49
C ALA A 98 7.49 11.83 17.44
N THR A 99 7.62 11.14 18.57
CA THR A 99 8.45 9.93 18.69
C THR A 99 7.68 8.64 18.37
N SER A 100 6.34 8.71 18.32
CA SER A 100 5.46 7.55 18.15
C SER A 100 4.75 7.53 16.80
N TRP A 101 4.47 6.31 16.32
CA TRP A 101 3.68 6.06 15.12
C TRP A 101 2.19 6.03 15.44
N GLN A 102 1.40 6.80 14.71
CA GLN A 102 -0.05 6.78 14.78
C GLN A 102 -0.62 5.98 13.62
N ARG A 103 -1.40 4.93 13.92
CA ARG A 103 -2.11 4.17 12.89
C ARG A 103 -3.14 5.08 12.21
N ARG A 104 -3.07 5.17 10.88
CA ARG A 104 -3.98 5.98 10.05
C ARG A 104 -5.01 5.11 9.32
N CYS A 105 -4.61 3.89 8.96
CA CYS A 105 -5.52 2.87 8.46
C CYS A 105 -5.14 1.50 9.04
N GLY A 106 -6.14 0.76 9.49
CA GLY A 106 -5.98 -0.65 9.85
C GLY A 106 -5.93 -1.54 8.61
N PRO A 107 -5.79 -2.87 8.79
CA PRO A 107 -5.74 -3.80 7.67
C PRO A 107 -6.98 -3.62 6.79
N MET A 108 -6.76 -3.20 5.55
CA MET A 108 -7.82 -3.11 4.55
C MET A 108 -7.32 -3.63 3.21
N LEU A 109 -8.23 -4.03 2.34
CA LEU A 109 -7.86 -4.44 0.99
C LEU A 109 -7.17 -3.28 0.28
N LEU A 110 -6.08 -3.60 -0.42
CA LEU A 110 -5.28 -2.62 -1.16
C LEU A 110 -6.14 -1.81 -2.14
N ALA A 111 -7.12 -2.46 -2.76
CA ALA A 111 -8.02 -1.79 -3.68
C ALA A 111 -8.96 -0.79 -3.01
N THR A 112 -9.43 -1.08 -1.78
CA THR A 112 -10.18 -0.11 -0.96
C THR A 112 -9.29 1.07 -0.59
N PHE A 113 -8.02 0.83 -0.27
CA PHE A 113 -7.06 1.90 -0.02
C PHE A 113 -6.86 2.78 -1.25
N ILE A 114 -6.67 2.19 -2.44
CA ILE A 114 -6.49 2.95 -3.68
C ILE A 114 -7.74 3.76 -4.00
N GLN A 115 -8.94 3.17 -3.98
CA GLN A 115 -10.18 3.90 -4.22
C GLN A 115 -10.38 5.06 -3.25
N ARG A 116 -9.97 4.91 -1.99
CA ARG A 116 -10.09 5.96 -0.97
C ARG A 116 -9.15 7.15 -1.23
N PHE A 117 -7.93 6.91 -1.70
CA PHE A 117 -6.90 7.95 -1.84
C PHE A 117 -6.61 8.38 -3.28
N LEU A 118 -7.17 7.65 -4.25
CA LEU A 118 -7.10 7.90 -5.68
C LEU A 118 -8.45 7.50 -6.33
N PRO A 119 -9.53 8.24 -6.06
CA PRO A 119 -10.85 7.93 -6.59
C PRO A 119 -10.85 8.06 -8.12
N GLY A 120 -11.58 7.16 -8.79
CA GLY A 120 -11.69 7.15 -10.26
C GLY A 120 -10.56 6.43 -11.00
N ASP A 121 -9.55 5.91 -10.28
CA ASP A 121 -8.46 5.17 -10.88
C ASP A 121 -8.89 3.74 -11.29
N PRO A 122 -8.81 3.37 -12.58
CA PRO A 122 -9.18 2.03 -13.03
C PRO A 122 -8.12 1.02 -12.57
N LEU A 123 -8.54 0.14 -11.66
CA LEU A 123 -7.77 -1.02 -11.23
C LEU A 123 -8.01 -2.22 -12.16
N PRO A 124 -6.99 -3.08 -12.38
CA PRO A 124 -7.17 -4.29 -13.19
C PRO A 124 -8.26 -5.21 -12.61
N MET A 125 -9.07 -5.81 -13.49
CA MET A 125 -10.12 -6.76 -13.12
C MET A 125 -9.52 -7.92 -12.31
N GLY A 126 -10.08 -8.18 -11.12
CA GLY A 126 -9.53 -9.11 -10.12
C GLY A 126 -8.99 -8.43 -8.85
N SER A 127 -8.77 -7.11 -8.91
CA SER A 127 -8.39 -6.31 -7.73
C SER A 127 -9.55 -5.50 -7.15
N GLN A 128 -10.67 -5.34 -7.85
CA GLN A 128 -11.77 -4.48 -7.38
C GLN A 128 -12.43 -5.03 -6.10
N PRO A 129 -12.71 -4.19 -5.09
CA PRO A 129 -13.73 -4.51 -4.10
C PRO A 129 -15.05 -4.65 -4.86
N LEU A 130 -15.86 -5.65 -4.51
CA LEU A 130 -17.24 -5.72 -4.98
C LEU A 130 -17.89 -4.35 -4.76
N PRO A 131 -18.64 -3.81 -5.75
CA PRO A 131 -19.33 -2.56 -5.54
C PRO A 131 -20.20 -2.69 -4.29
N ALA A 132 -20.08 -1.73 -3.37
CA ALA A 132 -21.07 -1.57 -2.31
C ALA A 132 -22.39 -1.32 -3.04
N ALA A 133 -23.22 -2.37 -3.11
CA ALA A 133 -24.58 -2.23 -3.57
C ALA A 133 -25.21 -1.09 -2.77
N CYS A 134 -25.71 -0.12 -3.52
CA CYS A 134 -26.52 0.98 -3.05
C CYS A 134 -27.51 0.44 -2.00
N ILE A 135 -27.29 0.73 -0.72
CA ILE A 135 -28.26 0.44 0.33
C ILE A 135 -29.44 1.37 0.03
N MET A 136 -30.48 0.79 -0.56
CA MET A 136 -31.76 1.46 -0.74
C MET A 136 -32.23 1.98 0.62
N ARG A 137 -32.28 3.30 0.77
CA ARG A 137 -33.13 3.93 1.77
C ARG A 137 -34.56 3.78 1.26
N THR A 138 -35.27 2.77 1.74
CA THR A 138 -36.73 2.85 1.82
C THR A 138 -37.05 3.71 3.03
N GLU A 139 -37.39 4.97 2.77
CA GLU A 139 -38.11 5.80 3.73
C GLU A 139 -39.58 5.33 3.76
N THR A 140 -40.08 5.08 4.96
CA THR A 140 -41.51 4.96 5.31
C THR A 140 -41.84 6.10 6.23
#